data_AF-A0A109FGI4-F1
#
_entry.id   AF-A0A109FGI4-F1
#
_cell.length_a   1.000
_cell.length_b   1.000
_cell.length_c   1.000
_cell.angle_alpha   90.00
_cell.angle_beta   90.00
_cell.angle_gamma   90.00
#
_symmetry.space_group_name_H-M   'P 1'
#
loop_
_entity.id
_entity.type
_entity.pdbx_description
1 polymer ?
#
loop_
_entity_poly.entity_id
_entity_poly.type
_entity_poly.pdbx_seq_one_letter_code
_entity_poly.pdbx_strand_id
1 'polypeptide(L)'
;TAASTSTSTTSTILNHTYAPFYACYLLKSYNPKRLNQTYIGSTPDPPRRWRQHMGETVGGAFKTRLARPWEMEAIVYGFPTKLQALQFEWAWQNPHASRLLHAVPFPRTAASNRGQTRIQVLQYMLTVPPWRSFNLRVMLFSDLARTWWDRAKLAGPTDHLSFFLCTSASSHASTSDAGTNPCTALFHPSCLSAHFLSSTSSGPNRRPPVSAAAAAIRTAAPPAVLAPPLLPTHGNCPACDAELHWTDLVR
;
A
#
# COMPACT_ATOMS: atom_id res chain seq x y z
N THR A 1 2.54 -25.68 -33.22
CA THR A 1 1.25 -25.06 -32.82
C THR A 1 1.27 -24.87 -31.31
N ALA A 2 1.61 -23.67 -30.83
CA ALA A 2 1.65 -23.38 -29.40
C ALA A 2 0.21 -23.19 -28.90
N ALA A 3 -0.22 -24.06 -27.98
CA ALA A 3 -1.53 -23.98 -27.35
C ALA A 3 -1.60 -22.73 -26.47
N SER A 4 -2.47 -21.78 -26.83
CA SER A 4 -2.78 -20.63 -25.98
C SER A 4 -3.58 -21.09 -24.77
N THR A 5 -2.90 -21.29 -23.65
CA THR A 5 -3.56 -21.54 -22.36
C THR A 5 -4.26 -20.25 -21.95
N SER A 6 -5.60 -20.26 -21.98
CA SER A 6 -6.43 -19.18 -21.46
C SER A 6 -6.24 -19.13 -19.93
N THR A 7 -5.35 -18.26 -19.48
CA THR A 7 -5.16 -18.00 -18.05
C THR A 7 -6.41 -17.30 -17.53
N SER A 8 -7.23 -18.05 -16.79
CA SER A 8 -8.33 -17.49 -16.01
C SER A 8 -7.78 -16.40 -15.10
N THR A 9 -8.27 -15.17 -15.27
CA THR A 9 -7.85 -13.99 -14.48
C THR A 9 -8.51 -13.94 -13.10
N THR A 10 -9.31 -14.94 -12.76
CA THR A 10 -10.03 -15.04 -11.49
C THR A 10 -9.15 -15.77 -10.47
N SER A 11 -8.48 -15.02 -9.61
CA SER A 11 -7.78 -15.56 -8.45
C SER A 11 -8.79 -16.24 -7.51
N THR A 12 -8.71 -17.56 -7.37
CA THR A 12 -9.41 -18.30 -6.31
C THR A 12 -8.51 -18.42 -5.09
N ILE A 13 -9.05 -18.77 -3.92
CA ILE A 13 -8.24 -19.04 -2.71
C ILE A 13 -7.17 -20.11 -2.99
N LEU A 14 -7.49 -21.10 -3.84
CA LEU A 14 -6.60 -22.21 -4.18
C LEU A 14 -5.53 -21.84 -5.23
N ASN A 15 -5.80 -20.87 -6.11
CA ASN A 15 -4.88 -20.40 -7.15
C ASN A 15 -4.62 -18.90 -6.99
N HIS A 16 -4.27 -18.48 -5.78
CA HIS A 16 -3.93 -17.10 -5.48
C HIS A 16 -2.45 -16.84 -5.78
N THR A 17 -2.18 -16.03 -6.80
CA THR A 17 -0.84 -15.52 -7.08
C THR A 17 -0.77 -14.04 -6.74
N TYR A 18 0.27 -13.64 -6.00
CA TYR A 18 0.55 -12.23 -5.77
C TYR A 18 0.92 -11.57 -7.10
N ALA A 19 0.25 -10.47 -7.41
CA ALA A 19 0.64 -9.69 -8.58
C ALA A 19 2.03 -9.10 -8.32
N PRO A 20 3.01 -9.25 -9.24
CA PRO A 20 4.35 -8.68 -9.06
C PRO A 20 4.30 -7.17 -8.80
N PHE A 21 3.34 -6.49 -9.43
CA PHE A 21 3.04 -5.09 -9.17
C PHE A 21 1.56 -4.79 -9.44
N TYR A 22 0.96 -4.00 -8.54
CA TYR A 22 -0.31 -3.36 -8.79
C TYR A 22 -0.36 -2.02 -8.03
N ALA A 23 -0.99 -1.03 -8.63
CA ALA A 23 -1.06 0.31 -8.07
C ALA A 23 -2.39 1.02 -8.36
N CYS A 24 -2.70 1.99 -7.50
CA CYS A 24 -3.68 3.03 -7.71
C CYS A 24 -2.94 4.36 -7.87
N TYR A 25 -3.41 5.25 -8.73
CA TYR A 25 -2.71 6.50 -9.04
C TYR A 25 -3.67 7.68 -9.12
N LEU A 26 -3.13 8.87 -8.88
CA LEU A 26 -3.78 10.17 -9.07
C LEU A 26 -3.11 10.89 -10.24
N LEU A 27 -3.92 11.25 -11.24
CA LEU A 27 -3.53 12.15 -12.31
C LEU A 27 -4.08 13.55 -12.06
N LYS A 28 -3.34 14.55 -12.54
CA LYS A 28 -3.78 15.94 -12.66
C LYS A 28 -3.66 16.37 -14.12
N SER A 29 -4.69 17.07 -14.60
CA SER A 29 -4.64 17.73 -15.90
C SER A 29 -3.82 19.01 -15.83
N TYR A 30 -2.97 19.22 -16.82
CA TYR A 30 -2.28 20.50 -17.07
C TYR A 30 -2.92 21.28 -18.23
N ASN A 31 -4.16 20.95 -18.59
CA ASN A 31 -4.89 21.68 -19.63
C ASN A 31 -5.36 23.05 -19.09
N PRO A 32 -4.94 24.18 -19.69
CA PRO A 32 -5.29 25.51 -19.21
C PRO A 32 -6.80 25.82 -19.30
N LYS A 33 -7.53 25.12 -20.19
CA LYS A 33 -8.98 25.27 -20.35
C LYS A 33 -9.79 24.45 -19.33
N ARG A 34 -9.14 23.53 -18.60
CA ARG A 34 -9.80 22.59 -17.69
C ARG A 34 -9.04 22.48 -16.38
N LEU A 35 -9.07 23.57 -15.63
CA LEU A 35 -8.36 23.70 -14.36
C LEU A 35 -8.86 22.68 -13.32
N ASN A 36 -7.95 22.26 -12.44
CA ASN A 36 -8.23 21.40 -11.29
C ASN A 36 -8.88 20.05 -11.63
N GLN A 37 -8.77 19.58 -12.88
CA GLN A 37 -9.21 18.24 -13.24
C GLN A 37 -8.25 17.20 -12.70
N THR A 38 -8.77 16.23 -11.97
CA THR A 38 -8.03 15.06 -11.51
C THR A 38 -8.70 13.78 -11.98
N TYR A 39 -7.93 12.71 -12.02
CA TYR A 39 -8.42 11.38 -12.36
C TYR A 39 -7.73 10.36 -11.46
N ILE A 40 -8.51 9.44 -10.89
CA ILE A 40 -7.99 8.33 -10.11
C ILE A 40 -8.19 7.06 -10.93
N GLY A 41 -7.15 6.23 -11.02
CA GLY A 41 -7.22 4.94 -11.69
C GLY A 41 -6.39 3.88 -11.00
N SER A 42 -6.45 2.65 -11.52
CA SER A 42 -5.56 1.57 -11.11
C SER A 42 -4.89 0.88 -12.30
N THR A 43 -3.70 0.33 -12.10
CA THR A 43 -2.92 -0.33 -13.16
C THR A 43 -1.86 -1.28 -12.59
N PRO A 44 -1.59 -2.41 -13.26
CA PRO A 44 -0.39 -3.22 -13.04
C PRO A 44 0.84 -2.69 -13.78
N ASP A 45 0.69 -1.69 -14.66
CA ASP A 45 1.75 -1.14 -15.51
C ASP A 45 1.56 0.38 -15.66
N PRO A 46 2.21 1.19 -14.79
CA PRO A 46 2.07 2.64 -14.79
C PRO A 46 2.57 3.33 -16.08
N PRO A 47 3.77 3.03 -16.62
CA PRO A 47 4.25 3.66 -17.85
C PRO A 47 3.33 3.43 -19.05
N ARG A 48 2.82 2.19 -19.23
CA ARG A 48 1.84 1.92 -20.29
C ARG A 48 0.56 2.71 -20.06
N ARG A 49 0.04 2.72 -18.84
CA ARG A 49 -1.23 3.39 -18.55
C ARG A 49 -1.15 4.91 -18.70
N TRP A 50 -0.02 5.53 -18.35
CA TRP A 50 0.21 6.95 -18.58
C TRP A 50 0.16 7.30 -20.08
N ARG A 51 0.84 6.52 -20.94
CA ARG A 51 0.78 6.68 -22.41
C ARG A 51 -0.64 6.57 -22.98
N GLN A 52 -1.46 5.67 -22.43
CA GLN A 52 -2.87 5.54 -22.81
C GLN A 52 -3.69 6.80 -22.49
N HIS A 53 -3.43 7.42 -21.32
CA HIS A 53 -4.10 8.68 -20.94
C HIS A 53 -3.64 9.87 -21.79
N MET A 54 -2.36 9.90 -22.15
CA MET A 54 -1.80 10.87 -23.10
C MET A 54 -2.33 10.68 -24.53
N GLY A 55 -2.82 9.48 -24.86
CA GLY A 55 -3.37 9.16 -26.17
C GLY A 55 -2.35 8.66 -27.18
N GLU A 56 -1.14 8.34 -26.73
CA GLU A 56 -0.10 7.72 -27.54
C GLU A 56 -0.43 6.26 -27.88
N THR A 57 -1.25 5.61 -27.04
CA THR A 57 -1.69 4.23 -27.22
C THR A 57 -3.19 4.09 -26.96
N VAL A 58 -3.81 3.05 -27.54
CA VAL A 58 -5.23 2.75 -27.37
C VAL A 58 -5.54 2.25 -25.95
N GLY A 59 -6.79 2.44 -25.51
CA GLY A 59 -7.27 1.96 -24.20
C GLY A 59 -7.24 3.01 -23.07
N GLY A 60 -7.05 4.29 -23.39
CA GLY A 60 -7.21 5.38 -22.43
C GLY A 60 -8.66 5.55 -21.96
N ALA A 61 -8.85 5.91 -20.69
CA ALA A 61 -10.18 6.13 -20.13
C ALA A 61 -10.91 7.29 -20.83
N PHE A 62 -12.19 7.12 -21.14
CA PHE A 62 -13.00 8.13 -21.83
C PHE A 62 -12.93 9.51 -21.16
N LYS A 63 -13.06 9.54 -19.83
CA LYS A 63 -12.99 10.77 -19.00
C LYS A 63 -11.67 11.54 -19.18
N THR A 64 -10.60 10.86 -19.57
CA THR A 64 -9.27 11.48 -19.74
C THR A 64 -9.02 12.04 -21.14
N ARG A 65 -9.88 11.78 -22.12
CA ARG A 65 -9.63 12.17 -23.52
C ARG A 65 -9.52 13.69 -23.73
N LEU A 66 -10.32 14.48 -23.02
CA LEU A 66 -10.52 15.90 -23.31
C LEU A 66 -9.73 16.86 -22.40
N ALA A 67 -9.02 16.37 -21.39
CA ALA A 67 -8.24 17.19 -20.46
C ALA A 67 -6.76 16.79 -20.43
N ARG A 68 -6.22 16.42 -21.60
CA ARG A 68 -4.78 16.25 -21.79
C ARG A 68 -4.06 17.61 -21.82
N PRO A 69 -2.76 17.69 -21.47
CA PRO A 69 -1.92 16.59 -20.98
C PRO A 69 -2.22 16.22 -19.52
N TRP A 70 -1.91 14.97 -19.16
CA TRP A 70 -2.06 14.44 -17.81
C TRP A 70 -0.70 14.08 -17.23
N GLU A 71 -0.46 14.47 -16.00
CA GLU A 71 0.70 14.00 -15.24
C GLU A 71 0.26 13.18 -14.04
N MET A 72 1.06 12.18 -13.70
CA MET A 72 0.85 11.38 -12.50
C MET A 72 1.44 12.11 -11.31
N GLU A 73 0.60 12.50 -10.35
CA GLU A 73 1.01 13.27 -9.18
C GLU A 73 1.34 12.37 -7.99
N ALA A 74 0.61 11.26 -7.86
CA ALA A 74 0.82 10.27 -6.80
C ALA A 74 0.51 8.86 -7.29
N ILE A 75 1.23 7.88 -6.75
CA ILE A 75 0.96 6.45 -6.94
C ILE A 75 1.04 5.72 -5.60
N VAL A 76 0.10 4.84 -5.36
CA VAL A 76 0.00 3.95 -4.20
C VAL A 76 0.17 2.53 -4.71
N TYR A 77 1.10 1.76 -4.15
CA TYR A 77 1.43 0.43 -4.66
C TYR A 77 1.78 -0.53 -3.52
N GLY A 78 1.93 -1.81 -3.86
CA GLY A 78 2.12 -2.90 -2.90
C GLY A 78 0.82 -3.60 -2.50
N PHE A 79 -0.25 -3.43 -3.28
CA PHE A 79 -1.50 -4.14 -3.04
C PHE A 79 -1.28 -5.65 -3.07
N PRO A 80 -1.87 -6.40 -2.13
CA PRO A 80 -1.74 -7.85 -2.10
C PRO A 80 -2.42 -8.49 -3.32
N THR A 81 -3.51 -7.88 -3.80
CA THR A 81 -4.25 -8.37 -4.97
C THR A 81 -4.79 -7.25 -5.83
N LYS A 82 -5.09 -7.58 -7.09
CA LYS A 82 -5.89 -6.73 -7.99
C LYS A 82 -7.23 -6.35 -7.35
N LEU A 83 -7.91 -7.26 -6.66
CA LEU A 83 -9.20 -6.98 -6.03
C LEU A 83 -9.07 -5.90 -4.95
N GLN A 84 -8.04 -5.97 -4.09
CA GLN A 84 -7.80 -4.96 -3.07
C GLN A 84 -7.45 -3.60 -3.68
N ALA A 85 -6.68 -3.58 -4.78
CA ALA A 85 -6.43 -2.34 -5.52
C ALA A 85 -7.71 -1.74 -6.12
N LEU A 86 -8.60 -2.55 -6.70
CA LEU A 86 -9.86 -2.06 -7.26
C LEU A 86 -10.81 -1.54 -6.17
N GLN A 87 -10.85 -2.19 -5.00
CA GLN A 87 -11.61 -1.70 -3.84
C GLN A 87 -11.06 -0.36 -3.33
N PHE A 88 -9.72 -0.22 -3.29
CA PHE A 88 -9.06 1.04 -2.96
C PHE A 88 -9.39 2.13 -3.97
N GLU A 89 -9.21 1.87 -5.27
CA GLU A 89 -9.52 2.82 -6.34
C GLU A 89 -10.95 3.35 -6.24
N TRP A 90 -11.92 2.45 -6.08
CA TRP A 90 -13.33 2.82 -6.02
C TRP A 90 -13.64 3.69 -4.80
N ALA A 91 -13.09 3.34 -3.63
CA ALA A 91 -13.28 4.13 -2.41
C ALA A 91 -12.62 5.52 -2.53
N TRP A 92 -11.45 5.61 -3.18
CA TRP A 92 -10.76 6.87 -3.40
C TRP A 92 -11.50 7.79 -4.39
N GLN A 93 -12.12 7.21 -5.42
CA GLN A 93 -13.00 7.92 -6.34
C GLN A 93 -14.28 8.40 -5.64
N ASN A 94 -14.86 7.57 -4.78
CA ASN A 94 -16.21 7.74 -4.21
C ASN A 94 -16.21 7.75 -2.66
N PRO A 95 -15.51 8.68 -1.99
CA PRO A 95 -15.41 8.68 -0.53
C PRO A 95 -16.78 8.77 0.16
N HIS A 96 -17.74 9.46 -0.43
CA HIS A 96 -19.09 9.64 0.12
C HIS A 96 -19.96 8.38 0.05
N ALA A 97 -19.71 7.50 -0.92
CA ALA A 97 -20.45 6.25 -1.08
C ALA A 97 -19.75 5.08 -0.38
N SER A 98 -18.47 5.22 -0.06
CA SER A 98 -17.71 4.18 0.61
C SER A 98 -18.13 4.04 2.07
N ARG A 99 -18.57 2.83 2.44
CA ARG A 99 -18.88 2.48 3.84
C ARG A 99 -17.73 2.77 4.81
N LEU A 100 -16.49 2.76 4.34
CA LEU A 100 -15.30 3.05 5.15
C LEU A 100 -15.00 4.55 5.32
N LEU A 101 -15.57 5.40 4.45
CA LEU A 101 -15.21 6.82 4.35
C LEU A 101 -16.41 7.76 4.49
N HIS A 102 -17.64 7.27 4.36
CA HIS A 102 -18.87 8.10 4.30
C HIS A 102 -19.13 8.95 5.54
N ALA A 103 -18.62 8.53 6.69
CA ALA A 103 -18.71 9.27 7.95
C ALA A 103 -17.71 10.45 8.03
N VAL A 104 -16.70 10.47 7.16
CA VAL A 104 -15.68 11.53 7.13
C VAL A 104 -16.18 12.70 6.29
N PRO A 105 -16.12 13.95 6.78
CA PRO A 105 -16.70 15.11 6.12
C PRO A 105 -15.81 15.64 4.98
N PHE A 106 -15.57 14.83 3.95
CA PHE A 106 -14.89 15.30 2.74
C PHE A 106 -15.78 16.28 1.94
N PRO A 107 -15.21 17.20 1.14
CA PRO A 107 -15.99 18.05 0.26
C PRO A 107 -16.85 17.22 -0.73
N ARG A 108 -18.10 17.64 -0.94
CA ARG A 108 -19.04 17.07 -1.94
C ARG A 108 -19.20 17.92 -3.20
N THR A 109 -18.62 19.12 -3.21
CA THR A 109 -18.73 20.09 -4.30
C THR A 109 -17.64 19.86 -5.36
N ALA A 110 -17.47 20.79 -6.30
CA ALA A 110 -16.33 20.80 -7.23
C ALA A 110 -14.96 20.73 -6.52
N ALA A 111 -14.89 21.15 -5.23
CA ALA A 111 -13.68 21.00 -4.42
C ALA A 111 -13.27 19.54 -4.20
N SER A 112 -14.19 18.58 -4.30
CA SER A 112 -13.91 17.14 -4.21
C SER A 112 -12.92 16.64 -5.27
N ASN A 113 -12.90 17.29 -6.44
CA ASN A 113 -12.00 16.95 -7.53
C ASN A 113 -10.64 17.65 -7.47
N ARG A 114 -10.39 18.53 -6.49
CA ARG A 114 -9.08 19.16 -6.33
C ARG A 114 -8.05 18.12 -5.88
N GLY A 115 -6.82 18.25 -6.39
CA GLY A 115 -5.71 17.36 -6.05
C GLY A 115 -5.48 17.26 -4.53
N GLN A 116 -5.51 18.40 -3.83
CA GLN A 116 -5.40 18.44 -2.37
C GLN A 116 -6.47 17.58 -1.68
N THR A 117 -7.73 17.69 -2.08
CA THR A 117 -8.82 16.88 -1.51
C THR A 117 -8.62 15.39 -1.79
N ARG A 118 -8.16 15.04 -3.00
CA ARG A 118 -7.86 13.63 -3.33
C ARG A 118 -6.71 13.10 -2.49
N ILE A 119 -5.68 13.89 -2.21
CA ILE A 119 -4.58 13.51 -1.32
C ILE A 119 -5.04 13.38 0.15
N GLN A 120 -5.95 14.24 0.62
CA GLN A 120 -6.55 14.09 1.97
C GLN A 120 -7.32 12.78 2.12
N VAL A 121 -8.13 12.42 1.12
CA VAL A 121 -8.84 11.12 1.11
C VAL A 121 -7.84 9.97 1.12
N LEU A 122 -6.78 10.05 0.30
CA LEU A 122 -5.71 9.05 0.27
C LEU A 122 -5.05 8.88 1.64
N GLN A 123 -4.63 9.97 2.29
CA GLN A 123 -4.03 9.91 3.63
C GLN A 123 -4.95 9.21 4.63
N TYR A 124 -6.22 9.58 4.67
CA TYR A 124 -7.18 8.91 5.56
C TYR A 124 -7.33 7.42 5.23
N MET A 125 -7.45 7.05 3.96
CA MET A 125 -7.57 5.65 3.55
C MET A 125 -6.39 4.79 4.03
N LEU A 126 -5.18 5.33 4.06
CA LEU A 126 -4.01 4.60 4.56
C LEU A 126 -4.04 4.38 6.08
N THR A 127 -4.89 5.09 6.82
CA THR A 127 -5.04 4.96 8.28
C THR A 127 -6.12 3.96 8.71
N VAL A 128 -7.03 3.59 7.81
CA VAL A 128 -8.18 2.74 8.14
C VAL A 128 -8.04 1.30 7.64
N PRO A 129 -8.60 0.31 8.36
CA PRO A 129 -8.75 -1.04 7.83
C PRO A 129 -9.61 -1.07 6.55
N PRO A 130 -9.35 -2.01 5.62
CA PRO A 130 -8.26 -3.00 5.67
C PRO A 130 -6.89 -2.45 5.24
N TRP A 131 -6.86 -1.30 4.56
CA TRP A 131 -5.70 -0.79 3.82
C TRP A 131 -4.47 -0.48 4.68
N ARG A 132 -4.66 -0.05 5.93
CA ARG A 132 -3.55 0.14 6.88
C ARG A 132 -2.71 -1.13 7.11
N SER A 133 -3.26 -2.31 6.82
CA SER A 133 -2.64 -3.60 7.07
C SER A 133 -1.85 -4.13 5.86
N PHE A 134 -1.89 -3.45 4.72
CA PHE A 134 -1.31 -3.95 3.47
C PHE A 134 0.12 -3.46 3.21
N ASN A 135 0.71 -2.69 4.15
CA ASN A 135 2.00 -2.04 4.00
C ASN A 135 2.12 -1.32 2.62
N LEU A 136 1.11 -0.51 2.30
CA LEU A 136 1.06 0.22 1.04
C LEU A 136 2.11 1.32 1.05
N ARG A 137 2.81 1.47 -0.08
CA ARG A 137 3.78 2.55 -0.29
C ARG A 137 3.17 3.63 -1.17
N VAL A 138 3.46 4.89 -0.85
CA VAL A 138 3.06 6.05 -1.63
C VAL A 138 4.30 6.71 -2.21
N MET A 139 4.27 7.02 -3.49
CA MET A 139 5.28 7.84 -4.15
C MET A 139 4.60 9.07 -4.76
N LEU A 140 5.18 10.24 -4.50
CA LEU A 140 4.75 11.54 -5.02
C LEU A 140 5.75 11.98 -6.09
N PHE A 141 5.27 12.48 -7.21
CA PHE A 141 6.11 12.79 -8.37
C PHE A 141 6.38 14.27 -8.60
N SER A 142 5.72 15.15 -7.83
CA SER A 142 5.89 16.60 -7.98
C SER A 142 5.92 17.29 -6.63
N ASP A 143 6.57 18.46 -6.59
CA ASP A 143 6.53 19.34 -5.43
C ASP A 143 5.11 19.80 -5.11
N LEU A 144 4.25 19.96 -6.12
CA LEU A 144 2.85 20.29 -5.91
C LEU A 144 2.13 19.17 -5.16
N ALA A 145 2.31 17.91 -5.57
CA ALA A 145 1.75 16.76 -4.87
C ALA A 145 2.27 16.67 -3.43
N ARG A 146 3.55 16.96 -3.22
CA ARG A 146 4.14 17.07 -1.88
C ARG A 146 3.49 18.18 -1.05
N THR A 147 3.30 19.37 -1.62
CA THR A 147 2.63 20.46 -0.89
C THR A 147 1.19 20.12 -0.54
N TRP A 148 0.46 19.42 -1.42
CA TRP A 148 -0.87 18.90 -1.12
C TRP A 148 -0.81 17.91 0.04
N TRP A 149 0.16 17.00 0.02
CA TRP A 149 0.37 16.02 1.07
C TRP A 149 0.65 16.67 2.43
N ASP A 150 1.56 17.63 2.47
CA ASP A 150 1.93 18.33 3.71
C ASP A 150 0.76 19.15 4.28
N ARG A 151 -0.06 19.75 3.40
CA ARG A 151 -1.28 20.48 3.79
C ARG A 151 -2.46 19.56 4.09
N ALA A 152 -2.43 18.33 3.61
CA ALA A 152 -3.51 17.38 3.76
C ALA A 152 -3.57 16.76 5.16
N LYS A 153 -2.50 16.93 5.97
CA LYS A 153 -2.41 16.45 7.36
C LYS A 153 -3.74 16.67 8.09
N LEU A 154 -4.51 15.59 8.19
CA LEU A 154 -5.71 15.52 9.02
C LEU A 154 -5.29 15.48 10.49
N ALA A 155 -6.15 16.02 11.35
CA ALA A 155 -6.09 15.98 12.80
C ALA A 155 -6.29 14.55 13.36
N GLY A 156 -5.47 13.58 12.95
CA GLY A 156 -5.49 12.18 13.39
C GLY A 156 -4.10 11.54 13.45
N PRO A 157 -3.92 10.40 14.15
CA PRO A 157 -2.61 9.93 14.65
C PRO A 157 -1.63 9.59 13.53
N THR A 158 -0.39 10.02 13.69
CA THR A 158 0.64 10.24 12.65
C THR A 158 1.56 9.06 12.34
N ASP A 159 1.34 7.88 12.91
CA ASP A 159 2.50 7.04 13.28
C ASP A 159 2.86 5.90 12.30
N HIS A 160 2.32 5.85 11.07
CA HIS A 160 2.60 4.71 10.18
C HIS A 160 2.87 5.02 8.70
N LEU A 161 3.10 6.28 8.33
CA LEU A 161 3.44 6.64 6.94
C LEU A 161 4.94 6.94 6.81
N SER A 162 5.76 5.90 6.67
CA SER A 162 7.16 6.04 6.26
C SER A 162 7.22 6.52 4.80
N PHE A 163 7.58 7.79 4.59
CA PHE A 163 7.72 8.39 3.27
C PHE A 163 9.04 7.96 2.62
N PHE A 164 8.96 7.27 1.48
CA PHE A 164 10.08 7.19 0.55
C PHE A 164 9.93 8.33 -0.46
N LEU A 165 10.55 9.48 -0.17
CA LEU A 165 10.91 10.42 -1.24
C LEU A 165 12.03 9.76 -2.04
N CYS A 166 11.80 9.49 -3.32
CA CYS A 166 12.90 9.18 -4.24
C CYS A 166 13.66 10.49 -4.51
N THR A 167 14.51 10.90 -3.57
CA THR A 167 15.57 11.89 -3.82
C THR A 167 16.81 11.11 -4.15
N SER A 168 17.02 10.76 -5.41
CA SER A 168 18.36 10.40 -5.89
C SER A 168 19.22 11.66 -5.89
N ALA A 169 19.69 12.03 -4.71
CA ALA A 169 20.95 12.74 -4.53
C ALA A 169 21.94 11.71 -4.00
N SER A 170 22.93 11.40 -4.83
CA SER A 170 24.06 10.55 -4.51
C SER A 170 24.71 10.99 -3.20
N SER A 171 24.85 10.09 -2.22
CA SER A 171 25.90 10.24 -1.22
C SER A 171 26.25 8.88 -0.62
N HIS A 172 27.38 8.36 -1.09
CA HIS A 172 28.30 7.59 -0.28
C HIS A 172 28.45 8.25 1.10
N ALA A 173 28.17 7.50 2.16
CA ALA A 173 28.77 7.69 3.47
C ALA A 173 28.72 6.36 4.21
N SER A 174 29.79 5.59 4.01
CA SER A 174 30.19 4.44 4.81
C SER A 174 30.51 4.86 6.24
N THR A 175 30.04 4.08 7.22
CA THR A 175 30.91 3.65 8.33
C THR A 175 30.70 2.16 8.55
N SER A 176 31.82 1.48 8.71
CA SER A 176 32.02 0.05 8.78
C SER A 176 31.60 -0.55 10.12
N ASP A 177 30.87 -1.67 10.09
CA ASP A 177 31.09 -2.74 11.06
C ASP A 177 30.77 -4.11 10.46
N ALA A 178 31.44 -5.13 11.00
CA ALA A 178 31.79 -6.39 10.35
C ALA A 178 30.66 -7.23 9.69
N GLY A 179 30.92 -7.65 8.44
CA GLY A 179 30.66 -9.01 7.96
C GLY A 179 29.22 -9.55 7.95
N THR A 180 28.19 -8.71 8.08
CA THR A 180 26.79 -9.14 7.99
C THR A 180 26.20 -8.62 6.69
N ASN A 181 25.86 -9.55 5.78
CA ASN A 181 25.11 -9.23 4.57
C ASN A 181 23.87 -8.39 4.97
N PRO A 182 23.60 -7.24 4.31
CA PRO A 182 22.45 -6.42 4.66
C PRO A 182 21.18 -7.27 4.47
N CYS A 183 20.52 -7.59 5.59
CA CYS A 183 19.30 -8.37 5.59
C CYS A 183 18.15 -7.52 5.03
N THR A 184 18.10 -7.44 3.70
CA THR A 184 16.92 -6.95 2.98
C THR A 184 15.80 -7.98 3.10
N ALA A 185 14.54 -7.58 2.85
CA ALA A 185 13.37 -8.44 2.94
C ALA A 185 13.50 -9.81 2.22
N LEU A 186 14.35 -9.89 1.19
CA LEU A 186 14.66 -11.13 0.46
C LEU A 186 15.46 -12.17 1.28
N PHE A 187 16.21 -11.75 2.30
CA PHE A 187 17.07 -12.63 3.12
C PHE A 187 16.41 -13.06 4.45
N HIS A 188 15.36 -12.36 4.88
CA HIS A 188 14.63 -12.70 6.10
C HIS A 188 13.90 -14.05 6.06
N PRO A 189 13.37 -14.54 4.92
CA PRO A 189 12.89 -15.91 4.82
C PRO A 189 13.95 -16.96 5.19
N SER A 190 15.22 -16.72 4.84
CA SER A 190 16.34 -17.59 5.22
C SER A 190 16.69 -17.49 6.71
N CYS A 191 16.60 -16.29 7.31
CA CYS A 191 16.77 -16.12 8.74
C CYS A 191 15.65 -16.80 9.55
N LEU A 192 14.41 -16.67 9.10
CA LEU A 192 13.24 -17.31 9.70
C LEU A 192 13.29 -18.83 9.55
N SER A 193 13.70 -19.35 8.38
CA SER A 193 13.87 -20.79 8.18
C SER A 193 14.96 -21.35 9.08
N ALA A 194 16.10 -20.68 9.21
CA ALA A 194 17.17 -21.07 10.14
C ALA A 194 16.69 -21.11 11.59
N HIS A 195 15.87 -20.12 12.02
CA HIS A 195 15.26 -20.12 13.35
C HIS A 195 14.27 -21.28 13.57
N PHE A 196 13.36 -21.53 12.61
CA PHE A 196 12.41 -22.64 12.74
C PHE A 196 13.11 -24.01 12.75
N LEU A 197 14.16 -24.17 11.95
CA LEU A 197 14.94 -25.41 11.86
C LEU A 197 15.89 -25.60 13.06
N SER A 198 16.40 -24.52 13.65
CA SER A 198 17.20 -24.59 14.88
C SER A 198 16.33 -24.83 16.13
N SER A 199 15.07 -24.39 16.11
CA SER A 199 14.10 -24.65 17.17
C SER A 199 13.74 -26.14 17.28
N THR A 200 13.87 -26.91 16.20
CA THR A 200 13.58 -28.36 16.18
C THR A 200 14.68 -29.25 16.76
N SER A 201 15.86 -28.72 17.09
CA SER A 201 16.98 -29.53 17.62
C SER A 201 17.23 -29.42 19.12
N SER A 202 16.40 -28.70 19.87
CA SER A 202 16.51 -28.68 21.34
C SER A 202 15.54 -29.68 21.99
N GLY A 203 16.11 -30.67 22.68
CA GLY A 203 15.39 -31.71 23.43
C GLY A 203 14.44 -31.19 24.53
N PRO A 204 13.81 -32.09 25.30
CA PRO A 204 12.62 -31.81 26.09
C PRO A 204 12.91 -31.06 27.39
N ASN A 205 13.44 -29.82 27.33
CA ASN A 205 13.45 -28.89 28.46
C ASN A 205 13.90 -27.47 28.12
N ARG A 206 13.20 -26.78 27.20
CA ARG A 206 13.17 -25.31 27.23
C ARG A 206 11.73 -24.84 27.09
N ARG A 207 11.18 -24.31 28.19
CA ARG A 207 9.98 -23.49 28.15
C ARG A 207 10.24 -22.32 27.20
N PRO A 208 9.34 -21.99 26.28
CA PRO A 208 9.44 -20.72 25.55
C PRO A 208 9.32 -19.57 26.57
N PRO A 209 9.96 -18.41 26.31
CA PRO A 209 9.63 -17.21 27.06
C PRO A 209 8.16 -16.91 26.75
N VAL A 210 7.31 -17.16 27.74
CA VAL A 210 5.92 -16.72 27.77
C VAL A 210 5.95 -15.20 27.75
N SER A 211 5.83 -14.57 26.58
CA SER A 211 5.24 -13.23 26.55
C SER A 211 3.76 -13.43 26.86
N ALA A 212 3.36 -12.89 28.00
CA ALA A 212 2.05 -13.08 28.58
C ALA A 212 0.95 -12.51 27.68
N ALA A 213 0.17 -13.38 27.04
CA ALA A 213 -1.13 -12.99 26.48
C ALA A 213 -2.03 -14.21 26.21
N ALA A 214 -2.24 -15.08 27.20
CA ALA A 214 -3.28 -16.12 27.09
C ALA A 214 -3.74 -16.62 28.46
N ALA A 215 -4.60 -15.84 29.14
CA ALA A 215 -5.51 -16.38 30.16
C ALA A 215 -6.67 -15.42 30.44
N ALA A 216 -7.85 -15.70 29.89
CA ALA A 216 -9.12 -15.75 30.62
C ALA A 216 -10.30 -15.93 29.63
N ILE A 217 -11.01 -17.04 29.79
CA ILE A 217 -12.29 -17.34 29.14
C ILE A 217 -13.43 -16.99 30.12
N ARG A 218 -14.50 -16.40 29.56
CA ARG A 218 -15.88 -16.19 30.07
C ARG A 218 -16.09 -15.08 31.12
N THR A 219 -16.74 -13.99 30.71
CA THR A 219 -18.18 -13.70 30.94
C THR A 219 -18.57 -12.37 30.29
N ALA A 220 -19.77 -12.34 29.67
CA ALA A 220 -20.50 -11.19 29.11
C ALA A 220 -19.82 -10.39 27.98
N ALA A 221 -20.51 -10.28 26.83
CA ALA A 221 -20.03 -9.58 25.64
C ALA A 221 -19.87 -8.06 25.88
N PRO A 222 -18.65 -7.49 25.73
CA PRO A 222 -18.45 -6.05 25.67
C PRO A 222 -18.58 -5.53 24.22
N PRO A 223 -18.88 -4.23 24.02
CA PRO A 223 -19.01 -3.63 22.70
C PRO A 223 -17.71 -3.76 21.91
N ALA A 224 -17.80 -3.80 20.58
CA ALA A 224 -16.72 -4.08 19.62
C ALA A 224 -15.45 -3.21 19.74
N VAL A 225 -14.69 -3.40 20.82
CA VAL A 225 -13.38 -2.80 21.07
C VAL A 225 -12.33 -3.83 20.63
N LEU A 226 -11.72 -3.52 19.49
CA LEU A 226 -10.37 -3.95 19.06
C LEU A 226 -9.96 -5.37 19.46
N ALA A 227 -10.54 -6.37 18.78
CA ALA A 227 -9.85 -7.66 18.68
C ALA A 227 -8.43 -7.42 18.11
N PRO A 228 -7.38 -8.01 18.71
CA PRO A 228 -6.03 -7.92 18.16
C PRO A 228 -6.04 -8.38 16.69
N PRO A 229 -5.24 -7.76 15.81
CA PRO A 229 -5.24 -8.13 14.40
C PRO A 229 -4.92 -9.62 14.27
N LEU A 230 -5.75 -10.35 13.52
CA LEU A 230 -5.61 -11.80 13.33
C LEU A 230 -4.26 -12.19 12.71
N LEU A 231 -3.60 -11.26 12.02
CA LEU A 231 -2.29 -11.43 11.42
C LEU A 231 -1.31 -10.42 12.01
N PRO A 232 -0.07 -10.82 12.31
CA PRO A 232 0.98 -9.88 12.69
C PRO A 232 1.21 -8.88 11.56
N THR A 233 1.44 -7.61 11.89
CA THR A 233 1.73 -6.55 10.90
C THR A 233 3.21 -6.25 10.81
N HIS A 234 3.92 -6.37 11.93
CA HIS A 234 5.37 -6.27 12.04
C HIS A 234 5.92 -7.23 13.11
N GLY A 235 7.22 -7.40 13.16
CA GLY A 235 7.96 -8.12 14.19
C GLY A 235 9.45 -8.06 13.92
N ASN A 236 10.29 -8.53 14.84
CA ASN A 236 11.74 -8.57 14.65
C ASN A 236 12.18 -9.93 14.11
N CYS A 237 13.19 -9.91 13.24
CA CYS A 237 13.84 -11.13 12.79
C CYS A 237 14.54 -11.80 13.98
N PRO A 238 14.24 -13.07 14.32
CA PRO A 238 14.86 -13.72 15.49
C PRO A 238 16.36 -13.99 15.33
N ALA A 239 16.92 -13.83 14.13
CA ALA A 239 18.35 -14.06 13.87
C ALA A 239 19.19 -12.79 13.81
N CYS A 240 18.67 -11.73 13.19
CA CYS A 240 19.40 -10.46 13.00
C CYS A 240 18.73 -9.25 13.64
N ASP A 241 17.60 -9.44 14.32
CA ASP A 241 16.78 -8.44 15.02
C ASP A 241 16.23 -7.30 14.16
N ALA A 242 16.45 -7.33 12.85
CA ALA A 242 15.91 -6.35 11.91
C ALA A 242 14.38 -6.34 11.92
N GLU A 243 13.79 -5.15 11.77
CA GLU A 243 12.35 -4.96 11.69
C GLU A 243 11.79 -5.60 10.39
N LEU A 244 10.76 -6.43 10.55
CA LEU A 244 10.08 -7.15 9.49
C LEU A 244 8.64 -6.67 9.39
N HIS A 245 8.18 -6.42 8.17
CA HIS A 245 6.76 -6.35 7.86
C HIS A 245 6.28 -7.70 7.34
N TRP A 246 5.23 -8.25 7.95
CA TRP A 246 4.69 -9.56 7.59
C TRP A 246 4.30 -9.65 6.10
N THR A 247 3.79 -8.55 5.53
CA THR A 247 3.44 -8.47 4.10
C THR A 247 4.64 -8.66 3.17
N ASP A 248 5.85 -8.30 3.60
CA ASP A 248 7.04 -8.45 2.76
C ASP A 248 7.60 -9.87 2.79
N LEU A 249 7.24 -10.67 3.79
CA LEU A 249 7.59 -12.09 3.89
C LEU A 249 6.68 -13.01 3.06
N VAL A 250 5.41 -12.60 2.87
CA VAL A 250 4.39 -13.42 2.22
C VAL A 250 4.28 -13.14 0.71
N ARG A 251 4.84 -12.02 0.24
CA ARG A 251 4.94 -11.69 -1.19
C ARG A 251 5.95 -12.57 -1.90
#